data_AF-F3GMZ2-F1
#
_entry.id   AF-F3GMZ2-F1
#
_cell.length_a   1.000
_cell.length_b   1.000
_cell.length_c   1.000
_cell.angle_alpha   90.00
_cell.angle_beta   90.00
_cell.angle_gamma   90.00
#
_symmetry.space_group_name_H-M   'P 1'
#
loop_
_entity.id
_entity.type
_entity.pdbx_description
1 polymer ?
#
loop_
_entity_poly.entity_id
_entity_poly.type
_entity_poly.pdbx_seq_one_letter_code
_entity_poly.pdbx_strand_id
1 'polypeptide(L)'
;RTFHAVAIDLGHVDVRRIELSDTKRRSVGLGSAADEVVAIRRLWEQMANRALENAGSDARIDSRSLKAQGLDREATMHLGPWPATWNAAERPLIGAMATG
;
A
#
# COMPACT_ATOMS: atom_id res chain seq x y z
N ARG A 1 17.64 -6.80 26.27
CA ARG A 1 16.44 -5.95 26.17
C ARG A 1 15.30 -6.84 25.72
N THR A 2 14.38 -7.15 26.62
CA THR A 2 13.28 -8.08 26.41
C THR A 2 12.26 -7.42 25.47
N PHE A 3 12.06 -7.97 24.28
CA PHE A 3 10.94 -7.60 23.44
C PHE A 3 9.67 -8.09 24.14
N HIS A 4 8.98 -7.19 24.85
CA HIS A 4 7.62 -7.46 25.30
C HIS A 4 6.74 -7.53 24.06
N ALA A 5 6.49 -8.75 23.59
CA ALA A 5 5.49 -9.02 22.58
C ALA A 5 4.12 -8.65 23.18
N VAL A 6 3.65 -7.45 22.89
CA VAL A 6 2.23 -7.12 23.03
C VAL A 6 1.54 -8.00 21.98
N ALA A 7 0.93 -9.10 22.43
CA ALA A 7 0.11 -9.95 21.59
C ALA A 7 -1.10 -9.14 21.15
N ILE A 8 -1.00 -8.51 19.98
CA ILE A 8 -2.15 -7.92 19.33
C ILE A 8 -2.84 -9.08 18.62
N ASP A 9 -3.97 -9.54 19.16
CA ASP A 9 -4.84 -10.51 18.50
C ASP A 9 -5.50 -9.83 17.29
N LEU A 10 -4.73 -9.76 16.22
CA LEU A 10 -5.16 -9.22 14.93
C LEU A 10 -5.51 -10.43 14.10
N GLY A 11 -6.81 -10.73 14.06
CA GLY A 11 -7.39 -11.90 13.41
C GLY A 11 -6.66 -12.29 12.12
N HIS A 12 -6.41 -13.60 11.99
CA HIS A 12 -5.67 -14.17 10.87
C HIS A 12 -6.21 -13.70 9.52
N VAL A 13 -5.41 -12.98 8.75
CA VAL A 13 -5.69 -12.73 7.34
C VAL A 13 -5.05 -13.84 6.52
N ASP A 14 -5.88 -14.69 5.92
CA ASP A 14 -5.42 -15.76 5.03
C ASP A 14 -5.14 -15.19 3.63
N VAL A 15 -3.91 -14.73 3.43
CA VAL A 15 -3.45 -14.15 2.16
C VAL A 15 -3.66 -15.09 0.96
N ARG A 16 -3.82 -16.41 1.16
CA ARG A 16 -4.10 -17.35 0.06
C ARG A 16 -5.46 -17.12 -0.59
N ARG A 17 -6.41 -16.50 0.11
CA ARG A 17 -7.72 -16.16 -0.47
C ARG A 17 -7.63 -15.01 -1.45
N ILE A 18 -6.57 -14.20 -1.43
CA ILE A 18 -6.37 -13.06 -2.36
C ILE A 18 -6.27 -13.49 -3.81
N GLU A 19 -5.80 -14.71 -4.06
CA GLU A 19 -5.66 -15.29 -5.40
C GLU A 19 -6.99 -15.75 -6.01
N LEU A 20 -8.07 -15.79 -5.22
CA LEU A 20 -9.40 -16.14 -5.72
C LEU A 20 -9.99 -14.97 -6.52
N SER A 21 -10.59 -15.28 -7.68
CA SER A 21 -11.39 -14.31 -8.41
C SER A 21 -12.57 -13.81 -7.57
N ASP A 22 -13.01 -12.57 -7.79
CA ASP A 22 -14.14 -11.99 -7.05
C ASP A 22 -15.43 -12.81 -7.21
N THR A 23 -15.64 -13.45 -8.36
CA THR A 23 -16.75 -14.38 -8.57
C THR A 23 -16.66 -15.57 -7.62
N LYS A 24 -15.48 -16.18 -7.49
CA LYS A 24 -15.29 -17.31 -6.57
C LYS A 24 -15.40 -16.85 -5.11
N ARG A 25 -14.86 -15.68 -4.76
CA ARG A 25 -14.99 -15.07 -3.42
C ARG A 25 -16.44 -14.90 -2.99
N ARG A 26 -17.28 -14.32 -3.86
CA ARG A 26 -18.72 -14.15 -3.61
C ARG A 26 -19.42 -15.48 -3.40
N SER A 27 -19.09 -16.51 -4.18
CA SER A 27 -19.70 -17.85 -4.06
C SER A 27 -19.43 -18.53 -2.70
N VAL A 28 -18.39 -18.10 -1.97
CA VAL A 28 -18.02 -18.64 -0.65
C VAL A 28 -18.23 -17.61 0.47
N GLY A 29 -19.02 -16.56 0.22
CA GLY A 29 -19.42 -15.57 1.23
C GLY A 29 -18.34 -14.56 1.62
N LEU A 30 -17.29 -14.38 0.80
CA LEU A 30 -16.25 -13.38 1.04
C LEU A 30 -16.56 -12.06 0.33
N GLY A 31 -15.98 -10.97 0.86
CA GLY A 31 -15.86 -9.69 0.16
C GLY A 31 -14.89 -9.74 -1.02
N SER A 32 -14.77 -8.60 -1.72
CA SER A 32 -13.86 -8.51 -2.88
C SER A 32 -12.39 -8.63 -2.47
N ALA A 33 -11.52 -8.97 -3.42
CA ALA A 33 -10.08 -8.94 -3.18
C ALA A 33 -9.60 -7.53 -2.79
N ALA A 34 -10.21 -6.48 -3.35
CA ALA A 34 -9.90 -5.10 -3.02
C ALA A 34 -10.22 -4.76 -1.56
N ASP A 35 -11.36 -5.22 -1.04
CA ASP A 35 -11.73 -5.02 0.37
C ASP A 35 -10.72 -5.68 1.32
N GLU A 36 -10.25 -6.88 0.95
CA GLU A 36 -9.25 -7.60 1.73
C GLU A 36 -7.88 -6.91 1.70
N VAL A 37 -7.46 -6.38 0.55
CA VAL A 37 -6.25 -5.55 0.46
C VAL A 37 -6.36 -4.31 1.37
N VAL A 38 -7.53 -3.67 1.42
CA VAL A 38 -7.77 -2.53 2.33
C VAL A 38 -7.67 -2.97 3.79
N ALA A 39 -8.22 -4.13 4.15
CA ALA A 39 -8.12 -4.67 5.51
C ALA A 39 -6.66 -4.97 5.90
N ILE A 40 -5.89 -5.61 5.00
CA ILE A 40 -4.46 -5.89 5.19
C ILE A 40 -3.68 -4.59 5.39
N ARG A 41 -3.93 -3.58 4.57
CA ARG A 41 -3.26 -2.27 4.66
C ARG A 41 -3.52 -1.58 5.98
N ARG A 42 -4.77 -1.59 6.48
CA ARG A 42 -5.13 -1.04 7.79
C ARG A 42 -4.46 -1.78 8.93
N LEU A 43 -4.39 -3.11 8.83
CA LEU A 43 -3.72 -3.94 9.81
C LEU A 43 -2.22 -3.60 9.88
N TRP A 44 -1.58 -3.55 8.72
CA TRP A 44 -0.17 -3.19 8.60
C TRP A 44 0.12 -1.77 9.12
N GLU A 45 -0.73 -0.79 8.78
CA GLU A 45 -0.61 0.60 9.26
C GLU A 45 -0.57 0.67 10.79
N GLN A 46 -1.49 -0.03 11.47
CA GLN A 46 -1.54 -0.07 12.93
C GLN A 46 -0.27 -0.68 13.52
N MET A 47 0.18 -1.82 12.97
CA MET A 47 1.40 -2.49 13.44
C MET A 47 2.65 -1.64 13.22
N ALA A 48 2.77 -1.02 12.05
CA ALA A 48 3.89 -0.18 11.68
C ALA A 48 3.94 1.10 12.54
N ASN A 49 2.81 1.77 12.73
CA ASN A 49 2.73 2.97 13.58
C ASN A 49 3.05 2.66 15.04
N ARG A 50 2.62 1.51 15.56
CA ARG A 50 3.00 1.05 16.90
C ARG A 50 4.51 0.79 17.01
N ALA A 51 5.12 0.20 15.98
CA ALA A 51 6.56 0.00 15.93
C ALA A 51 7.33 1.33 15.89
N LEU A 52 6.84 2.32 15.13
CA LEU A 52 7.40 3.67 15.09
C LEU A 52 7.33 4.37 16.46
N GLU A 53 6.19 4.28 17.13
CA GLU A 53 5.99 4.82 18.49
C GLU A 53 6.96 4.16 19.49
N ASN A 54 7.07 2.83 19.49
CA ASN A 54 7.98 2.10 20.37
C ASN A 54 9.46 2.43 20.11
N ALA A 55 9.80 2.84 18.89
CA ALA A 55 11.13 3.31 18.51
C ALA A 55 11.39 4.78 18.87
N GLY A 56 10.40 5.49 19.42
CA GLY A 56 10.48 6.93 19.72
C GLY A 56 10.45 7.82 18.48
N SER A 57 9.86 7.34 17.37
CA SER A 57 9.71 8.11 16.14
C SER A 57 8.39 8.87 16.10
N ASP A 58 8.46 10.14 15.69
CA ASP A 58 7.28 10.97 15.43
C ASP A 58 6.62 10.68 14.08
N ALA A 59 7.25 9.90 13.21
CA ALA A 59 6.71 9.54 11.91
C ALA A 59 5.40 8.74 12.06
N ARG A 60 4.46 8.97 11.15
CA ARG A 60 3.20 8.21 11.05
C ARG A 60 2.92 7.85 9.61
N ILE A 61 2.33 6.69 9.43
CA ILE A 61 1.93 6.13 8.15
C ILE A 61 0.41 6.18 8.05
N ASP A 62 -0.08 6.62 6.89
CA ASP A 62 -1.50 6.56 6.50
C ASP A 62 -1.58 5.72 5.21
N SER A 63 -2.29 4.60 5.29
CA SER A 63 -2.40 3.62 4.20
C SER A 63 -3.50 3.95 3.18
N ARG A 64 -4.27 5.02 3.41
CA ARG A 64 -5.27 5.51 2.45
C ARG A 64 -4.55 6.05 1.21
N SER A 65 -5.23 6.06 0.06
CA SER A 65 -4.71 6.72 -1.14
C SER A 65 -4.43 8.22 -0.90
N LEU A 66 -3.49 8.83 -1.62
CA LEU A 66 -3.17 10.27 -1.51
C LEU A 66 -4.44 11.15 -1.56
N LYS A 67 -5.33 10.89 -2.52
CA LYS A 67 -6.63 11.56 -2.63
C LYS A 67 -7.48 11.45 -1.35
N ALA A 68 -7.55 10.25 -0.76
CA ALA A 68 -8.31 10.00 0.47
C ALA A 68 -7.64 10.59 1.73
N GLN A 69 -6.36 10.94 1.65
CA GLN A 69 -5.65 11.75 2.65
C GLN A 69 -5.89 13.26 2.44
N GLY A 70 -6.52 13.66 1.33
CA GLY A 70 -6.68 15.07 0.95
C GLY A 70 -5.42 15.69 0.36
N LEU A 71 -4.47 14.86 -0.10
CA LEU A 71 -3.25 15.33 -0.73
C LEU A 71 -3.48 15.54 -2.23
N ASP A 72 -3.22 16.76 -2.69
CA ASP A 72 -3.24 17.13 -4.10
C ASP A 72 -1.88 16.80 -4.75
N ARG A 73 -1.62 15.49 -4.83
CA ARG A 73 -0.40 14.94 -5.42
C ARG A 73 -0.73 13.67 -6.17
N GLU A 74 -0.31 13.63 -7.44
CA GLU A 74 -0.39 12.42 -8.25
C GLU A 74 0.66 11.39 -7.86
N ALA A 75 0.27 10.11 -7.96
CA ALA A 75 1.19 9.01 -7.74
C ALA A 75 2.25 8.98 -8.85
N THR A 76 3.53 8.94 -8.47
CA THR A 76 4.64 8.88 -9.44
C THR A 76 4.89 7.44 -9.86
N MET A 77 5.09 7.21 -11.15
CA MET A 77 5.54 5.92 -11.67
C MET A 77 7.07 5.84 -11.64
N HIS A 78 7.63 4.92 -10.85
CA HIS A 78 9.08 4.68 -10.86
C HIS A 78 9.45 3.74 -12.02
N LEU A 79 10.16 4.27 -13.02
CA LEU A 79 10.50 3.56 -14.25
C LEU A 79 11.78 2.71 -14.19
N GLY A 80 12.42 2.61 -13.02
CA GLY A 80 13.76 2.03 -12.89
C GLY A 80 14.85 2.87 -13.59
N PRO A 81 16.10 2.40 -13.63
CA PRO A 81 17.14 3.04 -14.43
C PRO A 81 16.78 2.94 -15.92
N TRP A 82 16.74 4.09 -16.58
CA TRP A 82 16.52 4.15 -18.01
C TRP A 82 17.69 3.47 -18.74
N PRO A 83 17.44 2.56 -19.71
CA PRO A 83 18.53 2.12 -20.57
C PRO A 83 19.11 3.33 -21.29
N ALA A 84 20.44 3.46 -21.30
CA ALA A 84 21.14 4.56 -21.98
C ALA A 84 20.88 4.63 -23.50
N THR A 85 20.23 3.60 -24.05
CA THR A 85 19.90 3.43 -25.46
C THR A 85 18.63 4.17 -25.90
N TRP A 86 17.84 4.72 -24.96
CA TRP A 86 16.65 5.50 -25.31
C TRP A 86 17.07 6.88 -25.78
N ASN A 87 16.69 7.25 -27.00
CA ASN A 87 16.96 8.60 -27.50
C ASN A 87 15.96 9.61 -26.90
N ALA A 88 16.24 10.91 -27.09
CA ALA A 88 15.42 11.98 -26.53
C ALA A 88 13.94 11.96 -26.97
N ALA A 89 13.62 11.32 -28.10
CA ALA A 89 12.26 11.19 -28.63
C ALA A 89 11.50 9.95 -28.09
N GLU A 90 12.22 8.95 -27.58
CA GLU A 90 11.63 7.73 -27.01
C GLU A 90 11.35 7.88 -25.51
N ARG A 91 11.89 8.91 -24.85
CA ARG A 91 11.59 9.22 -23.45
C ARG A 91 10.11 9.65 -23.34
N PRO A 92 9.21 8.87 -22.72
CA PRO A 92 7.82 9.23 -22.51
C PRO A 92 7.73 10.52 -21.68
N LEU A 93 6.86 11.41 -22.15
CA LEU A 93 6.58 12.75 -21.63
C LEU A 93 5.80 12.70 -20.30
N ILE A 94 6.30 11.97 -19.31
CA ILE A 94 5.58 11.76 -18.05
C ILE A 94 5.66 13.01 -17.14
N GLY A 95 6.58 13.94 -17.42
CA GLY A 95 6.72 15.20 -16.67
C GLY A 95 5.90 16.39 -17.19
N ALA A 96 5.32 16.34 -18.39
CA ALA A 96 4.68 17.51 -19.00
C ALA A 96 3.15 17.60 -18.78
N MET A 97 2.54 16.57 -18.17
CA MET A 97 1.09 16.51 -17.91
C MET A 97 0.72 16.87 -16.46
N ALA A 98 1.69 17.19 -15.60
CA ALA A 98 1.49 17.44 -14.17
C ALA A 98 1.49 18.94 -13.79
N THR A 99 1.54 19.84 -14.78
CA THR A 99 1.36 21.29 -14.58
C THR A 99 0.20 21.76 -15.44
N GLY A 100 -1.00 21.78 -14.85
CA GLY A 100 -2.24 22.28 -15.45
C GLY A 100 -3.31 22.38 -14.38
#